data_AF-A0A7H8YX01-F1
#
_entry.id   AF-A0A7H8YX01-F1
#
_cell.length_a   1.000
_cell.length_b   1.000
_cell.length_c   1.000
_cell.angle_alpha   90.00
_cell.angle_beta   90.00
_cell.angle_gamma   90.00
#
_symmetry.space_group_name_H-M   'P 1'
#
loop_
_entity.id
_entity.type
_entity.pdbx_description
1 polymer ?
#
loop_
_entity_poly.entity_id
_entity_poly.type
_entity_poly.pdbx_seq_one_letter_code
_entity_poly.pdbx_strand_id
1 'polypeptide(L)'
;MVNNYYAVIMAGGIGSRFWPVSTTEYPKQFHDMLGTGQTLLQRTYSRLQKFIPQENILILTNERYKEIVEEQIPNILPKNLVLEPCMRNTAPCILYAAMKVNKRNPNGVMIVAPSDAWIEDEKAFMHNVITCFNAAQKADNILTLGIVPTFPNTGYGYIQYDKDDNTNIKKVNQFREKPDYDTAKEFLKQGNFLWNAGIFIWSTQTVLTAYKTYQPVMYELFEKGKATYNTENEVDFIAKAYPKAENISVDYAILEPSTNIYVLPANFDWNDLGSWGSLHDKTPKDSAQNAVINARVLLKDAENNIIRTEGDKCVVIDGLKNYIVVDRDDVLLIYPKAKEQNIKEIVNEVKNKWGLH
;
A
#
# COMPACT_ATOMS: atom_id res chain seq x y z
N MET A 1 30.53 -6.39 0.67
CA MET A 1 29.66 -6.98 -0.37
C MET A 1 28.64 -5.92 -0.77
N VAL A 2 28.38 -5.74 -2.06
CA VAL A 2 27.32 -4.83 -2.54
C VAL A 2 25.98 -5.41 -2.09
N ASN A 3 25.17 -4.64 -1.36
CA ASN A 3 23.82 -5.06 -1.03
C ASN A 3 22.94 -4.90 -2.27
N ASN A 4 22.47 -6.02 -2.82
CA ASN A 4 21.62 -6.04 -4.01
C ASN A 4 20.15 -5.79 -3.70
N TYR A 5 19.77 -5.65 -2.42
CA TYR A 5 18.38 -5.46 -2.02
C TYR A 5 17.99 -4.00 -2.03
N TYR A 6 16.84 -3.73 -2.66
CA TYR A 6 16.22 -2.43 -2.79
C TYR A 6 14.79 -2.49 -2.24
N ALA A 7 14.32 -1.36 -1.75
CA ALA A 7 12.92 -1.17 -1.40
C ALA A 7 12.32 -0.04 -2.23
N VAL A 8 11.10 -0.25 -2.68
CA VAL A 8 10.30 0.67 -3.49
C VAL A 8 8.99 0.84 -2.73
N ILE A 9 8.82 1.98 -2.06
CA ILE A 9 7.64 2.28 -1.24
C ILE A 9 6.69 3.12 -2.07
N MET A 10 5.51 2.60 -2.39
CA MET A 10 4.48 3.31 -3.15
C MET A 10 3.63 4.17 -2.20
N ALA A 11 3.79 5.49 -2.29
CA ALA A 11 3.17 6.49 -1.43
C ALA A 11 2.30 7.48 -2.23
N GLY A 12 1.51 6.98 -3.19
CA GLY A 12 0.63 7.77 -4.05
C GLY A 12 -0.88 7.60 -3.80
N GLY A 13 -1.28 6.66 -2.94
CA GLY A 13 -2.69 6.43 -2.61
C GLY A 13 -3.26 7.60 -1.82
N ILE A 14 -4.51 8.00 -2.10
CA ILE A 14 -5.19 9.06 -1.33
C ILE A 14 -5.79 8.49 -0.05
N GLY A 15 -6.50 7.35 -0.12
CA GLY A 15 -7.23 6.82 1.05
C GLY A 15 -8.53 7.57 1.34
N SER A 16 -9.30 7.93 0.30
CA SER A 16 -10.51 8.77 0.39
C SER A 16 -11.63 8.27 1.29
N ARG A 17 -11.60 7.00 1.72
CA ARG A 17 -12.55 6.45 2.72
C ARG A 17 -12.33 7.04 4.12
N PHE A 18 -11.17 7.64 4.37
CA PHE A 18 -10.81 8.27 5.63
C PHE A 18 -11.08 9.78 5.66
N TRP A 19 -11.81 10.34 4.69
CA TRP A 19 -12.29 11.71 4.84
C TRP A 19 -13.10 11.84 6.15
N PRO A 20 -12.95 12.94 6.92
CA PRO A 20 -12.20 14.17 6.60
C PRO A 20 -10.70 14.13 6.88
N VAL A 21 -10.16 13.07 7.50
CA VAL A 21 -8.73 12.99 7.81
C VAL A 21 -7.89 12.96 6.54
N SER A 22 -8.22 12.05 5.62
CA SER A 22 -7.44 11.90 4.39
C SER A 22 -8.02 12.70 3.23
N THR A 23 -7.20 13.58 2.64
CA THR A 23 -7.56 14.44 1.51
C THR A 23 -6.59 14.26 0.35
N THR A 24 -6.89 14.90 -0.79
CA THR A 24 -5.97 14.91 -1.94
C THR A 24 -4.69 15.71 -1.65
N GLU A 25 -4.75 16.68 -0.75
CA GLU A 25 -3.57 17.49 -0.38
C GLU A 25 -2.75 16.82 0.72
N TYR A 26 -3.39 16.09 1.64
CA TYR A 26 -2.71 15.35 2.69
C TYR A 26 -3.25 13.91 2.86
N PRO A 27 -2.76 12.98 2.02
CA PRO A 27 -3.17 11.57 2.01
C PRO A 27 -2.93 10.74 3.28
N LYS A 28 -3.63 9.60 3.36
CA LYS A 28 -3.68 8.66 4.50
C LYS A 28 -2.29 8.27 5.03
N GLN A 29 -1.35 7.96 4.15
CA GLN A 29 -0.01 7.51 4.52
C GLN A 29 0.79 8.53 5.33
N PHE A 30 0.41 9.81 5.22
CA PHE A 30 1.05 10.92 5.92
C PHE A 30 0.42 11.21 7.28
N HIS A 31 -0.60 10.46 7.68
CA HIS A 31 -1.25 10.60 8.99
C HIS A 31 -0.80 9.53 9.97
N ASP A 32 -0.68 9.93 11.24
CA ASP A 32 -0.76 8.99 12.35
C ASP A 32 -2.22 8.56 12.52
N MET A 33 -2.56 7.48 11.82
CA MET A 33 -3.91 6.95 11.82
C MET A 33 -4.31 6.30 13.14
N LEU A 34 -3.32 5.88 13.95
CA LEU A 34 -3.54 5.07 15.14
C LEU A 34 -3.24 5.81 16.46
N GLY A 35 -2.75 7.05 16.39
CA GLY A 35 -2.38 7.83 17.58
C GLY A 35 -1.12 7.31 18.26
N THR A 36 -0.22 6.67 17.49
CA THR A 36 1.02 6.05 18.02
C THR A 36 2.24 6.97 17.96
N GLY A 37 2.08 8.17 17.40
CA GLY A 37 3.15 9.14 17.15
C GLY A 37 3.94 8.92 15.86
N GLN A 38 3.54 7.96 15.01
CA GLN A 38 4.19 7.70 13.73
C GLN A 38 3.17 7.57 12.60
N THR A 39 3.49 8.14 11.44
CA THR A 39 2.68 7.98 10.23
C THR A 39 2.88 6.59 9.61
N LEU A 40 1.94 6.15 8.77
CA LEU A 40 2.06 4.85 8.11
C LEU A 40 3.30 4.78 7.19
N LEU A 41 3.61 5.88 6.50
CA LEU A 41 4.82 6.01 5.70
C LEU A 41 6.08 5.84 6.56
N GLN A 42 6.15 6.56 7.69
CA GLN A 42 7.30 6.48 8.62
C GLN A 42 7.50 5.07 9.15
N ARG A 43 6.41 4.38 9.52
CA ARG A 43 6.47 2.98 9.99
C ARG A 43 6.96 2.06 8.89
N THR A 44 6.44 2.19 7.67
CA THR A 44 6.86 1.36 6.54
C THR A 44 8.33 1.59 6.20
N TYR A 45 8.79 2.84 6.14
CA TYR A 45 10.18 3.18 5.89
C TYR A 45 11.11 2.61 6.97
N SER A 46 10.79 2.87 8.24
CA SER A 46 11.61 2.43 9.38
C SER A 46 11.74 0.90 9.45
N ARG A 47 10.64 0.17 9.17
CA ARG A 47 10.61 -1.29 9.10
C ARG A 47 11.57 -1.84 8.03
N LEU A 48 11.59 -1.23 6.83
CA LEU A 48 12.47 -1.66 5.73
C LEU A 48 13.92 -1.25 5.96
N GLN A 49 14.17 -0.08 6.57
CA GLN A 49 15.51 0.43 6.88
C GLN A 49 16.30 -0.47 7.84
N LYS A 50 15.62 -1.34 8.62
CA LYS A 50 16.27 -2.30 9.52
C LYS A 50 17.17 -3.32 8.80
N PHE A 51 16.91 -3.59 7.52
CA PHE A 51 17.66 -4.61 6.76
C PHE A 51 17.95 -4.23 5.30
N ILE A 52 17.44 -3.09 4.82
CA ILE A 52 17.77 -2.51 3.51
C ILE A 52 18.49 -1.17 3.76
N PRO A 53 19.70 -0.95 3.19
CA PRO A 53 20.41 0.31 3.31
C PRO A 53 19.56 1.47 2.80
N GLN A 54 19.63 2.61 3.48
CA GLN A 54 18.85 3.80 3.15
C GLN A 54 19.08 4.28 1.70
N GLU A 55 20.29 4.13 1.17
CA GLU A 55 20.62 4.45 -0.21
C GLU A 55 19.87 3.59 -1.25
N ASN A 56 19.31 2.46 -0.82
CA ASN A 56 18.55 1.52 -1.64
C ASN A 56 17.03 1.56 -1.36
N ILE A 57 16.54 2.46 -0.50
CA ILE A 57 15.10 2.65 -0.25
C ILE A 57 14.62 3.86 -1.05
N LEU A 58 13.73 3.62 -2.01
CA LEU A 58 13.12 4.62 -2.87
C LEU A 58 11.66 4.85 -2.43
N ILE A 59 11.24 6.12 -2.42
CA ILE A 59 9.84 6.52 -2.21
C ILE A 59 9.25 6.98 -3.54
N LEU A 60 8.17 6.34 -3.97
CA LEU A 60 7.46 6.65 -5.19
C LEU A 60 6.21 7.42 -4.82
N THR A 61 6.10 8.65 -5.29
CA THR A 61 5.00 9.52 -4.90
C THR A 61 4.77 10.60 -5.96
N ASN A 62 3.63 11.28 -5.92
CA ASN A 62 3.41 12.43 -6.79
C ASN A 62 4.32 13.60 -6.40
N GLU A 63 4.78 14.36 -7.38
CA GLU A 63 5.67 15.51 -7.16
C GLU A 63 5.13 16.53 -6.14
N ARG A 64 3.80 16.67 -6.02
CA ARG A 64 3.16 17.55 -5.03
C ARG A 64 3.43 17.15 -3.58
N TYR A 65 3.73 15.87 -3.32
CA TYR A 65 3.95 15.35 -1.97
C TYR A 65 5.43 15.34 -1.58
N LYS A 66 6.32 15.88 -2.44
CA LYS A 66 7.77 15.89 -2.21
C LYS A 66 8.11 16.47 -0.84
N GLU A 67 7.64 17.67 -0.53
CA GLU A 67 7.96 18.37 0.72
C GLU A 67 7.43 17.62 1.94
N ILE A 68 6.22 17.04 1.84
CA ILE A 68 5.64 16.22 2.92
C ILE A 68 6.52 14.99 3.19
N VAL A 69 7.01 14.31 2.14
CA VAL A 69 7.90 13.15 2.31
C VAL A 69 9.25 13.56 2.92
N GLU A 70 9.82 14.69 2.50
CA GLU A 70 11.08 15.22 3.05
C GLU A 70 10.92 15.59 4.54
N GLU A 71 9.79 16.16 4.94
CA GLU A 71 9.47 16.42 6.34
C GLU A 71 9.32 15.12 7.15
N GLN A 72 8.60 14.12 6.61
CA GLN A 72 8.34 12.87 7.32
C GLN A 72 9.55 11.96 7.43
N ILE A 73 10.48 12.03 6.47
CA ILE A 73 11.70 11.24 6.43
C ILE A 73 12.88 12.20 6.24
N PRO A 74 13.33 12.91 7.29
CA PRO A 74 14.32 13.99 7.18
C PRO A 74 15.66 13.57 6.56
N ASN A 75 16.00 12.28 6.63
CA ASN A 75 17.25 11.74 6.09
C ASN A 75 17.11 11.21 4.66
N ILE A 76 15.93 11.27 4.02
CA ILE A 76 15.74 10.72 2.67
C ILE A 76 16.72 11.35 1.68
N LEU A 77 17.37 10.53 0.86
CA LEU A 77 18.27 11.04 -0.17
C LEU A 77 17.42 11.60 -1.32
N PRO A 78 17.69 12.82 -1.85
CA PRO A 78 16.90 13.38 -2.95
C PRO A 78 16.80 12.46 -4.17
N LYS A 79 17.89 11.74 -4.49
CA LYS A 79 17.93 10.73 -5.57
C LYS A 79 16.98 9.54 -5.37
N ASN A 80 16.50 9.31 -4.14
CA ASN A 80 15.60 8.22 -3.79
C ASN A 80 14.12 8.64 -3.78
N LEU A 81 13.83 9.93 -3.98
CA LEU A 81 12.48 10.38 -4.28
C LEU A 81 12.22 10.19 -5.78
N VAL A 82 11.28 9.30 -6.08
CA VAL A 82 10.83 8.99 -7.44
C VAL A 82 9.52 9.73 -7.64
N LEU A 83 9.62 10.95 -8.16
CA LEU A 83 8.49 11.87 -8.27
C LEU A 83 7.71 11.63 -9.57
N GLU A 84 6.41 11.40 -9.43
CA GLU A 84 5.47 11.19 -10.52
C GLU A 84 4.75 12.50 -10.86
N PRO A 85 4.71 12.93 -12.14
CA PRO A 85 4.06 14.19 -12.53
C PRO A 85 2.52 14.09 -12.55
N CYS A 86 1.97 12.88 -12.61
CA CYS A 86 0.53 12.64 -12.59
C CYS A 86 0.23 11.23 -12.08
N MET A 87 -1.01 11.00 -11.64
CA MET A 87 -1.42 9.67 -11.14
C MET A 87 -1.69 8.72 -12.32
N ARG A 88 -0.95 7.61 -12.39
CA ARG A 88 -1.13 6.56 -13.41
C ARG A 88 -1.23 5.14 -12.83
N ASN A 89 -1.61 5.02 -11.55
CA ASN A 89 -1.71 3.76 -10.82
C ASN A 89 -0.35 3.04 -10.71
N THR A 90 -0.31 1.78 -10.24
CA THR A 90 0.93 1.17 -9.76
C THR A 90 1.87 0.66 -10.85
N ALA A 91 1.41 0.32 -12.06
CA ALA A 91 2.30 -0.26 -13.07
C ALA A 91 3.35 0.75 -13.60
N PRO A 92 2.99 1.96 -14.05
CA PRO A 92 3.99 2.94 -14.52
C PRO A 92 4.96 3.37 -13.40
N CYS A 93 4.43 3.48 -12.18
CA CYS A 93 5.15 3.79 -10.95
C CYS A 93 6.28 2.76 -10.72
N ILE A 94 5.93 1.46 -10.73
CA ILE A 94 6.87 0.37 -10.55
C ILE A 94 7.88 0.27 -11.70
N LEU A 95 7.44 0.43 -12.95
CA LEU A 95 8.32 0.41 -14.12
C LEU A 95 9.39 1.51 -14.02
N TYR A 96 8.99 2.71 -13.62
CA TYR A 96 9.91 3.84 -13.44
C TYR A 96 10.99 3.51 -12.40
N ALA A 97 10.60 3.00 -11.22
CA ALA A 97 11.57 2.59 -10.22
C ALA A 97 12.45 1.42 -10.68
N ALA A 98 11.89 0.42 -11.36
CA ALA A 98 12.65 -0.69 -11.91
C ALA A 98 13.74 -0.21 -12.88
N MET A 99 13.42 0.73 -13.78
CA MET A 99 14.40 1.35 -14.70
C MET A 99 15.54 2.06 -13.94
N LYS A 100 15.19 2.85 -12.92
CA LYS A 100 16.17 3.55 -12.08
C LYS A 100 17.07 2.59 -11.31
N VAL A 101 16.49 1.59 -10.65
CA VAL A 101 17.23 0.60 -9.85
C VAL A 101 18.12 -0.23 -10.77
N ASN A 102 17.62 -0.72 -11.91
CA ASN A 102 18.41 -1.51 -12.86
C ASN A 102 19.60 -0.73 -13.42
N LYS A 103 19.44 0.58 -13.65
CA LYS A 103 20.53 1.46 -14.08
C LYS A 103 21.61 1.64 -13.00
N ARG A 104 21.24 1.64 -11.73
CA ARG A 104 22.18 1.71 -10.58
C ARG A 104 22.86 0.38 -10.32
N ASN A 105 22.09 -0.71 -10.34
CA ASN A 105 22.54 -2.06 -10.07
C ASN A 105 21.74 -3.05 -10.94
N PRO A 106 22.32 -3.60 -12.02
CA PRO A 106 21.67 -4.60 -12.86
C PRO A 106 21.32 -5.90 -12.14
N ASN A 107 21.94 -6.18 -10.99
CA ASN A 107 21.66 -7.34 -10.14
C ASN A 107 20.70 -7.00 -8.99
N GLY A 108 20.03 -5.84 -9.06
CA GLY A 108 19.11 -5.38 -8.03
C GLY A 108 17.92 -6.32 -7.87
N VAL A 109 17.58 -6.63 -6.63
CA VAL A 109 16.34 -7.31 -6.26
C VAL A 109 15.54 -6.36 -5.39
N MET A 110 14.30 -6.08 -5.79
CA MET A 110 13.50 -5.06 -5.13
C MET A 110 12.24 -5.64 -4.52
N ILE A 111 11.93 -5.18 -3.31
CA ILE A 111 10.59 -5.26 -2.74
C ILE A 111 9.82 -4.02 -3.15
N VAL A 112 8.62 -4.21 -3.68
CA VAL A 112 7.62 -3.17 -3.85
C VAL A 112 6.61 -3.31 -2.72
N ALA A 113 6.42 -2.26 -1.94
CA ALA A 113 5.52 -2.26 -0.79
C ALA A 113 4.61 -1.02 -0.79
N PRO A 114 3.32 -1.15 -0.44
CA PRO A 114 2.46 -0.01 -0.16
C PRO A 114 2.96 0.73 1.08
N SER A 115 2.81 2.06 1.10
CA SER A 115 3.21 2.89 2.25
C SER A 115 2.27 2.79 3.45
N ASP A 116 1.08 2.20 3.28
CA ASP A 116 -0.05 2.37 4.19
C ASP A 116 -0.58 1.07 4.82
N ALA A 117 0.22 0.00 4.78
CA ALA A 117 -0.08 -1.27 5.42
C ALA A 117 0.37 -1.31 6.89
N TRP A 118 -0.47 -1.89 7.74
CA TRP A 118 -0.17 -2.18 9.15
C TRP A 118 0.38 -3.60 9.31
N ILE A 119 1.55 -3.70 9.95
CA ILE A 119 2.21 -4.96 10.35
C ILE A 119 2.86 -4.70 11.71
N GLU A 120 2.60 -5.54 12.70
CA GLU A 120 3.20 -5.48 14.04
C GLU A 120 4.43 -6.39 14.15
N ASP A 121 4.36 -7.61 13.62
CA ASP A 121 5.47 -8.56 13.61
C ASP A 121 6.47 -8.25 12.49
N GLU A 122 7.24 -7.19 12.70
CA GLU A 122 8.27 -6.75 11.77
C GLU A 122 9.41 -7.76 11.61
N LYS A 123 9.63 -8.66 12.59
CA LYS A 123 10.67 -9.70 12.50
C LYS A 123 10.23 -10.81 11.54
N ALA A 124 9.00 -11.29 11.66
CA ALA A 124 8.44 -12.26 10.72
C ALA A 124 8.33 -11.65 9.31
N PHE A 125 7.95 -10.37 9.20
CA PHE A 125 7.99 -9.64 7.91
C PHE A 125 9.39 -9.65 7.30
N MET A 126 10.41 -9.21 8.04
CA MET A 126 11.79 -9.22 7.57
C MET A 126 12.24 -10.61 7.11
N HIS A 127 11.94 -11.66 7.89
CA HIS A 127 12.31 -13.03 7.53
C HIS A 127 11.67 -13.50 6.21
N ASN A 128 10.38 -13.19 6.01
CA ASN A 128 9.66 -13.52 4.78
C ASN A 128 10.23 -12.75 3.58
N VAL A 129 10.51 -11.46 3.74
CA VAL A 129 11.12 -10.64 2.68
C VAL A 129 12.51 -11.15 2.30
N ILE A 130 13.37 -11.48 3.29
CA ILE A 130 14.70 -12.04 3.04
C ILE A 130 14.59 -13.40 2.32
N THR A 131 13.61 -14.23 2.69
CA THR A 131 13.34 -15.51 2.02
C THR A 131 12.99 -15.29 0.55
N CYS A 132 12.11 -14.33 0.24
CA CYS A 132 11.78 -13.96 -1.13
C CYS A 132 12.97 -13.36 -1.89
N PHE A 133 13.77 -12.49 -1.26
CA PHE A 133 14.97 -11.94 -1.87
C PHE A 133 15.95 -13.03 -2.28
N ASN A 134 16.23 -13.98 -1.40
CA ASN A 134 17.12 -15.10 -1.69
C ASN A 134 16.61 -15.98 -2.85
N ALA A 135 15.29 -16.10 -3.00
CA ALA A 135 14.68 -16.83 -4.11
C ALA A 135 14.74 -16.06 -5.43
N ALA A 136 14.39 -14.77 -5.44
CA ALA A 136 14.45 -13.90 -6.62
C ALA A 136 15.87 -13.67 -7.15
N GLN A 137 16.90 -13.86 -6.32
CA GLN A 137 18.29 -13.84 -6.78
C GLN A 137 18.68 -15.08 -7.61
N LYS A 138 18.00 -16.20 -7.42
CA LYS A 138 18.39 -17.51 -7.98
C LYS A 138 17.59 -17.90 -9.22
N ALA A 139 16.43 -17.28 -9.42
CA ALA A 139 15.51 -17.60 -10.49
C ALA A 139 14.70 -16.37 -10.88
N ASP A 140 14.21 -16.37 -12.11
CA ASP A 140 13.42 -15.28 -12.68
C ASP A 140 11.96 -15.25 -12.17
N ASN A 141 11.75 -15.26 -10.85
CA ASN A 141 10.43 -15.41 -10.26
C ASN A 141 9.78 -14.06 -9.91
N ILE A 142 8.48 -13.92 -10.17
CA ILE A 142 7.65 -12.85 -9.60
C ILE A 142 7.08 -13.36 -8.28
N LEU A 143 7.58 -12.84 -7.16
CA LEU A 143 7.15 -13.29 -5.83
C LEU A 143 6.15 -12.29 -5.23
N THR A 144 5.18 -12.83 -4.48
CA THR A 144 4.28 -12.05 -3.62
C THR A 144 4.21 -12.68 -2.22
N LEU A 145 3.75 -11.89 -1.26
CA LEU A 145 3.46 -12.35 0.10
C LEU A 145 1.95 -12.56 0.25
N GLY A 146 1.55 -13.78 0.57
CA GLY A 146 0.14 -14.15 0.71
C GLY A 146 -0.29 -14.22 2.17
N ILE A 147 -1.35 -13.50 2.54
CA ILE A 147 -1.90 -13.51 3.91
C ILE A 147 -2.98 -14.56 4.03
N VAL A 148 -3.00 -15.32 5.13
CA VAL A 148 -4.06 -16.32 5.37
C VAL A 148 -5.41 -15.61 5.57
N PRO A 149 -6.43 -15.88 4.72
CA PRO A 149 -7.73 -15.24 4.84
C PRO A 149 -8.45 -15.69 6.11
N THR A 150 -9.00 -14.73 6.85
CA THR A 150 -9.81 -15.00 8.05
C THR A 150 -11.30 -14.78 7.83
N PHE A 151 -11.69 -14.13 6.73
CA PHE A 151 -13.08 -13.92 6.31
C PHE A 151 -13.16 -13.70 4.78
N PRO A 152 -14.35 -13.81 4.15
CA PRO A 152 -14.52 -13.58 2.71
C PRO A 152 -14.53 -12.08 2.37
N ASN A 153 -13.36 -11.46 2.25
CA ASN A 153 -13.21 -10.03 1.93
C ASN A 153 -13.31 -9.78 0.42
N THR A 154 -14.21 -8.93 -0.04
CA THR A 154 -14.39 -8.63 -1.48
C THR A 154 -13.48 -7.50 -1.99
N GLY A 155 -12.77 -6.81 -1.09
CA GLY A 155 -11.87 -5.70 -1.41
C GLY A 155 -10.43 -6.11 -1.72
N TYR A 156 -10.06 -7.38 -1.50
CA TYR A 156 -8.71 -7.90 -1.68
C TYR A 156 -8.59 -8.78 -2.92
N GLY A 157 -7.39 -8.83 -3.49
CA GLY A 157 -7.00 -9.89 -4.43
C GLY A 157 -6.79 -11.22 -3.73
N TYR A 158 -7.09 -12.31 -4.42
CA TYR A 158 -6.91 -13.68 -3.95
C TYR A 158 -5.92 -14.42 -4.84
N ILE A 159 -5.02 -15.17 -4.20
CA ILE A 159 -3.94 -15.92 -4.83
C ILE A 159 -4.21 -17.40 -4.56
N GLN A 160 -4.55 -18.14 -5.62
CA GLN A 160 -4.64 -19.60 -5.54
C GLN A 160 -3.25 -20.20 -5.69
N TYR A 161 -2.88 -21.10 -4.79
CA TYR A 161 -1.63 -21.84 -4.88
C TYR A 161 -1.86 -23.35 -4.96
N ASP A 162 -0.84 -24.07 -5.42
CA ASP A 162 -0.83 -25.53 -5.43
C ASP A 162 -0.72 -26.10 -4.01
N LYS A 163 -1.74 -26.83 -3.57
CA LYS A 163 -1.79 -27.45 -2.23
C LYS A 163 -0.71 -28.50 -2.04
N ASP A 164 -0.37 -29.19 -3.11
CA ASP A 164 0.51 -30.36 -3.06
C ASP A 164 1.99 -29.95 -3.16
N ASP A 165 2.26 -28.67 -3.45
CA ASP A 165 3.59 -28.08 -3.43
C ASP A 165 4.09 -27.94 -1.98
N ASN A 166 4.98 -28.85 -1.57
CA ASN A 166 5.57 -28.87 -0.22
C ASN A 166 6.71 -27.87 -0.02
N THR A 167 7.02 -27.03 -1.01
CA THR A 167 8.01 -25.97 -0.84
C THR A 167 7.44 -24.78 -0.07
N ASN A 168 8.32 -23.98 0.54
CA ASN A 168 7.93 -22.77 1.26
C ASN A 168 7.36 -21.70 0.31
N ILE A 169 7.90 -21.61 -0.90
CA ILE A 169 7.49 -20.64 -1.93
C ILE A 169 6.72 -21.41 -3.00
N LYS A 170 5.40 -21.22 -3.01
CA LYS A 170 4.49 -22.03 -3.81
C LYS A 170 4.23 -21.41 -5.16
N LYS A 171 4.09 -22.23 -6.20
CA LYS A 171 3.63 -21.73 -7.51
C LYS A 171 2.18 -21.25 -7.42
N VAL A 172 1.91 -20.10 -8.02
CA VAL A 172 0.54 -19.56 -8.13
C VAL A 172 -0.14 -20.18 -9.33
N ASN A 173 -1.34 -20.73 -9.10
CA ASN A 173 -2.19 -21.30 -10.15
C ASN A 173 -3.03 -20.22 -10.82
N GLN A 174 -3.56 -19.30 -10.01
CA GLN A 174 -4.41 -18.21 -10.47
C GLN A 174 -4.35 -17.02 -9.51
N PHE A 175 -4.41 -15.83 -10.09
CA PHE A 175 -4.69 -14.58 -9.37
C PHE A 175 -6.11 -14.13 -9.71
N ARG A 176 -6.88 -13.65 -8.73
CA ARG A 176 -8.20 -13.06 -8.95
C ARG A 176 -8.36 -11.80 -8.10
N GLU A 177 -8.46 -10.65 -8.74
CA GLU A 177 -8.67 -9.37 -8.07
C GLU A 177 -10.15 -9.18 -7.67
N LYS A 178 -10.40 -8.85 -6.40
CA LYS A 178 -11.70 -8.39 -5.87
C LYS A 178 -12.91 -9.22 -6.31
N PRO A 179 -12.96 -10.50 -5.92
CA PRO A 179 -14.10 -11.36 -6.21
C PRO A 179 -15.38 -10.87 -5.53
N ASP A 180 -16.53 -11.33 -6.04
CA ASP A 180 -17.80 -11.23 -5.30
C ASP A 180 -17.77 -12.06 -4.00
N TYR A 181 -18.73 -11.81 -3.11
CA TYR A 181 -18.76 -12.39 -1.78
C TYR A 181 -18.92 -13.93 -1.78
N ASP A 182 -19.73 -14.46 -2.69
CA ASP A 182 -19.97 -15.92 -2.78
C ASP A 182 -18.73 -16.64 -3.30
N THR A 183 -18.05 -16.06 -4.29
CA THR A 183 -16.73 -16.51 -4.72
C THR A 183 -15.74 -16.49 -3.55
N ALA A 184 -15.65 -15.38 -2.81
CA ALA A 184 -14.69 -15.25 -1.71
C ALA A 184 -14.93 -16.30 -0.62
N LYS A 185 -16.19 -16.64 -0.33
CA LYS A 185 -16.54 -17.76 0.56
C LYS A 185 -16.03 -19.10 0.05
N GLU A 186 -16.21 -19.38 -1.24
CA GLU A 186 -15.74 -20.63 -1.83
C GLU A 186 -14.20 -20.71 -1.79
N PHE A 187 -13.50 -19.60 -1.97
CA PHE A 187 -12.04 -19.55 -1.83
C PHE A 187 -11.57 -19.95 -0.43
N LEU A 188 -12.23 -19.46 0.62
CA LEU A 188 -11.96 -19.85 2.00
C LEU A 188 -12.22 -21.34 2.22
N LYS A 189 -13.33 -21.86 1.69
CA LYS A 189 -13.69 -23.28 1.80
C LYS A 189 -12.67 -24.18 1.12
N GLN A 190 -12.12 -23.76 -0.02
CA GLN A 190 -11.08 -24.51 -0.70
C GLN A 190 -9.77 -24.53 0.10
N GLY A 191 -9.45 -23.50 0.89
CA GLY A 191 -8.30 -23.53 1.81
C GLY A 191 -6.92 -23.49 1.14
N ASN A 192 -6.85 -23.14 -0.15
CA ASN A 192 -5.60 -22.86 -0.87
C ASN A 192 -5.58 -21.50 -1.54
N PHE A 193 -6.25 -20.55 -0.90
CA PHE A 193 -6.23 -19.17 -1.30
C PHE A 193 -5.60 -18.32 -0.20
N LEU A 194 -4.81 -17.35 -0.63
CA LEU A 194 -4.22 -16.31 0.21
C LEU A 194 -4.70 -14.94 -0.26
N TRP A 195 -4.79 -13.97 0.62
CA TRP A 195 -4.96 -12.58 0.22
C TRP A 195 -3.66 -12.02 -0.35
N ASN A 196 -3.77 -11.23 -1.42
CA ASN A 196 -2.68 -10.42 -1.94
C ASN A 196 -2.42 -9.24 -1.00
N ALA A 197 -1.23 -9.19 -0.40
CA ALA A 197 -0.82 -8.07 0.45
C ALA A 197 -0.48 -6.79 -0.34
N GLY A 198 -0.45 -6.86 -1.67
CA GLY A 198 0.06 -5.79 -2.53
C GLY A 198 1.58 -5.60 -2.42
N ILE A 199 2.29 -6.62 -1.92
CA ILE A 199 3.74 -6.62 -1.72
C ILE A 199 4.37 -7.60 -2.71
N PHE A 200 5.30 -7.10 -3.52
CA PHE A 200 5.92 -7.88 -4.58
C PHE A 200 7.43 -7.88 -4.44
N ILE A 201 8.08 -8.99 -4.80
CA ILE A 201 9.52 -9.15 -4.75
C ILE A 201 10.00 -9.78 -6.06
N TRP A 202 10.99 -9.17 -6.71
CA TRP A 202 11.56 -9.66 -7.96
C TRP A 202 12.93 -9.05 -8.21
N SER A 203 13.71 -9.67 -9.10
CA SER A 203 14.87 -8.99 -9.68
C SER A 203 14.42 -7.87 -10.63
N THR A 204 15.23 -6.82 -10.79
CA THR A 204 14.95 -5.78 -11.79
C THR A 204 14.91 -6.35 -13.20
N GLN A 205 15.74 -7.35 -13.49
CA GLN A 205 15.74 -8.01 -14.79
C GLN A 205 14.42 -8.76 -15.04
N THR A 206 13.93 -9.50 -14.05
CA THR A 206 12.69 -10.27 -14.14
C THR A 206 11.48 -9.35 -14.39
N VAL A 207 11.34 -8.29 -13.60
CA VAL A 207 10.19 -7.38 -13.77
C VAL A 207 10.26 -6.61 -15.09
N LEU A 208 11.45 -6.17 -15.52
CA LEU A 208 11.60 -5.48 -16.81
C LEU A 208 11.30 -6.42 -17.98
N THR A 209 11.67 -7.70 -17.89
CA THR A 209 11.25 -8.73 -18.86
C THR A 209 9.74 -8.90 -18.85
N ALA A 210 9.09 -8.92 -17.69
CA ALA A 210 7.62 -8.99 -17.60
C ALA A 210 6.95 -7.78 -18.27
N TYR A 211 7.46 -6.56 -18.06
CA TYR A 211 6.97 -5.36 -18.76
C TYR A 211 7.16 -5.44 -20.27
N LYS A 212 8.30 -5.95 -20.77
CA LYS A 212 8.50 -6.17 -22.21
C LYS A 212 7.46 -7.13 -22.80
N THR A 213 7.09 -8.16 -22.06
CA THR A 213 6.16 -9.20 -22.52
C THR A 213 4.71 -8.73 -22.47
N TYR A 214 4.27 -8.21 -21.32
CA TYR A 214 2.85 -7.94 -21.05
C TYR A 214 2.46 -6.49 -21.29
N GLN A 215 3.41 -5.56 -21.27
CA GLN A 215 3.19 -4.12 -21.41
C GLN A 215 4.23 -3.47 -22.36
N PRO A 216 4.45 -4.01 -23.58
CA PRO A 216 5.55 -3.60 -24.45
C PRO A 216 5.53 -2.10 -24.78
N VAL A 217 4.35 -1.52 -25.01
CA VAL A 217 4.20 -0.09 -25.31
C VAL A 217 4.65 0.77 -24.14
N MET A 218 4.29 0.40 -22.90
CA MET A 218 4.73 1.10 -21.70
C MET A 218 6.23 0.91 -21.48
N TYR A 219 6.74 -0.31 -21.66
CA TYR A 219 8.17 -0.58 -21.56
C TYR A 219 8.99 0.30 -22.53
N GLU A 220 8.62 0.31 -23.81
CA GLU A 220 9.30 1.10 -24.85
C GLU A 220 9.25 2.60 -24.58
N LEU A 221 8.12 3.09 -24.05
CA LEU A 221 7.95 4.49 -23.67
C LEU A 221 9.02 4.90 -22.64
N PHE A 222 9.28 4.08 -21.63
CA PHE A 222 10.25 4.35 -20.57
C PHE A 222 11.70 3.99 -20.98
N GLU A 223 11.92 2.96 -21.81
CA GLU A 223 13.25 2.56 -22.29
C GLU A 223 13.91 3.68 -23.12
N LYS A 224 13.12 4.53 -23.82
CA LYS A 224 13.64 5.72 -24.54
C LYS A 224 14.45 6.66 -23.64
N GLY A 225 14.18 6.69 -22.34
CA GLY A 225 14.88 7.49 -21.34
C GLY A 225 16.04 6.79 -20.66
N LYS A 226 16.47 5.61 -21.11
CA LYS A 226 17.49 4.81 -20.42
C LYS A 226 18.79 5.55 -20.07
N ALA A 227 19.18 6.51 -20.90
CA ALA A 227 20.36 7.33 -20.68
C ALA A 227 20.14 8.46 -19.66
N THR A 228 18.89 8.85 -19.40
CA THR A 228 18.53 9.97 -18.52
C THR A 228 18.32 9.54 -17.07
N TYR A 229 17.96 8.29 -16.80
CA TYR A 229 17.75 7.81 -15.43
C TYR A 229 18.97 8.02 -14.54
N ASN A 230 18.71 8.59 -13.36
CA ASN A 230 19.68 8.98 -12.34
C ASN A 230 20.62 10.12 -12.77
N THR A 231 20.19 10.95 -13.72
CA THR A 231 20.89 12.17 -14.16
C THR A 231 19.98 13.38 -14.02
N GLU A 232 20.51 14.58 -14.22
CA GLU A 232 19.74 15.83 -14.25
C GLU A 232 18.63 15.86 -15.32
N ASN A 233 18.79 15.09 -16.41
CA ASN A 233 17.81 15.03 -17.52
C ASN A 233 16.61 14.12 -17.23
N GLU A 234 16.57 13.44 -16.09
CA GLU A 234 15.52 12.47 -15.76
C GLU A 234 14.15 13.15 -15.62
N VAL A 235 14.10 14.27 -14.89
CA VAL A 235 12.84 14.99 -14.59
C VAL A 235 12.15 15.42 -15.88
N ASP A 236 12.88 16.03 -16.81
CA ASP A 236 12.36 16.50 -18.09
C ASP A 236 11.86 15.35 -18.98
N PHE A 237 12.56 14.21 -18.95
CA PHE A 237 12.11 13.02 -19.67
C PHE A 237 10.80 12.49 -19.09
N ILE A 238 10.73 12.34 -17.77
CA ILE A 238 9.58 11.77 -17.06
C ILE A 238 8.35 12.67 -17.19
N ALA A 239 8.50 13.99 -17.09
CA ALA A 239 7.43 14.95 -17.33
C ALA A 239 6.77 14.77 -18.72
N LYS A 240 7.53 14.35 -19.74
CA LYS A 240 7.04 14.14 -21.12
C LYS A 240 6.53 12.71 -21.37
N ALA A 241 7.17 11.71 -20.76
CA ALA A 241 6.87 10.31 -21.00
C ALA A 241 5.74 9.79 -20.10
N TYR A 242 5.80 10.05 -18.79
CA TYR A 242 4.90 9.48 -17.80
C TYR A 242 3.41 9.78 -18.07
N PRO A 243 3.00 10.99 -18.49
CA PRO A 243 1.60 11.26 -18.81
C PRO A 243 1.04 10.45 -19.99
N LYS A 244 1.90 9.83 -20.81
CA LYS A 244 1.49 8.97 -21.93
C LYS A 244 1.34 7.50 -21.53
N ALA A 245 1.74 7.14 -20.31
CA ALA A 245 1.58 5.79 -19.80
C ALA A 245 0.09 5.49 -19.54
N GLU A 246 -0.29 4.23 -19.73
CA GLU A 246 -1.62 3.76 -19.37
C GLU A 246 -1.85 3.88 -17.86
N ASN A 247 -3.08 4.21 -17.46
CA ASN A 247 -3.47 4.26 -16.05
C ASN A 247 -3.96 2.87 -15.58
N ILE A 248 -3.03 2.00 -15.18
CA ILE A 248 -3.30 0.58 -14.88
C ILE A 248 -2.49 0.10 -13.67
N SER A 249 -3.07 -0.79 -12.85
CA SER A 249 -2.35 -1.39 -11.73
C SER A 249 -1.42 -2.50 -12.21
N VAL A 250 -0.38 -2.77 -11.43
CA VAL A 250 0.55 -3.89 -11.70
C VAL A 250 -0.15 -5.25 -11.63
N ASP A 251 -1.20 -5.36 -10.82
CA ASP A 251 -2.00 -6.58 -10.71
C ASP A 251 -2.62 -6.94 -12.06
N TYR A 252 -3.29 -6.00 -12.72
CA TYR A 252 -3.83 -6.22 -14.07
C TYR A 252 -2.75 -6.26 -15.15
N ALA A 253 -1.75 -5.38 -15.05
CA ALA A 253 -0.78 -5.18 -16.12
C ALA A 253 0.24 -6.31 -16.23
N ILE A 254 0.62 -6.92 -15.10
CA ILE A 254 1.73 -7.88 -15.00
C ILE A 254 1.28 -9.17 -14.31
N LEU A 255 0.60 -9.10 -13.17
CA LEU A 255 0.34 -10.31 -12.38
C LEU A 255 -0.70 -11.21 -13.04
N GLU A 256 -1.89 -10.72 -13.34
CA GLU A 256 -2.94 -11.51 -13.98
C GLU A 256 -2.50 -12.24 -15.27
N PRO A 257 -1.77 -11.62 -16.21
CA PRO A 257 -1.31 -12.32 -17.42
C PRO A 257 -0.04 -13.17 -17.21
N SER A 258 0.64 -13.07 -16.06
CA SER A 258 1.89 -13.79 -15.82
C SER A 258 1.68 -15.25 -15.43
N THR A 259 2.48 -16.14 -16.03
CA THR A 259 2.49 -17.57 -15.69
C THR A 259 3.59 -17.95 -14.70
N ASN A 260 4.40 -16.97 -14.28
CA ASN A 260 5.62 -17.18 -13.50
C ASN A 260 5.57 -16.48 -12.14
N ILE A 261 4.42 -16.60 -11.48
CA ILE A 261 4.15 -16.03 -10.17
C ILE A 261 4.28 -17.10 -9.10
N TYR A 262 4.88 -16.70 -7.98
CA TYR A 262 5.06 -17.52 -6.81
C TYR A 262 4.62 -16.73 -5.57
N VAL A 263 4.14 -17.45 -4.57
CA VAL A 263 3.67 -16.86 -3.31
C VAL A 263 4.38 -17.52 -2.14
N LEU A 264 4.87 -16.71 -1.22
CA LEU A 264 5.24 -17.15 0.11
C LEU A 264 4.02 -16.93 1.03
N PRO A 265 3.39 -17.98 1.58
CA PRO A 265 2.43 -17.82 2.66
C PRO A 265 3.12 -17.12 3.84
N ALA A 266 2.62 -15.94 4.19
CA ALA A 266 3.24 -15.09 5.19
C ALA A 266 2.72 -15.41 6.59
N ASN A 267 3.65 -15.40 7.55
CA ASN A 267 3.37 -15.70 8.96
C ASN A 267 3.26 -14.46 9.85
N PHE A 268 3.31 -13.25 9.28
CA PHE A 268 3.14 -11.98 10.02
C PHE A 268 1.69 -11.49 9.98
N ASP A 269 1.32 -10.65 10.94
CA ASP A 269 0.04 -9.96 10.90
C ASP A 269 0.05 -8.86 9.83
N TRP A 270 -1.07 -8.71 9.12
CA TRP A 270 -1.18 -7.70 8.07
C TRP A 270 -2.61 -7.15 8.03
N ASN A 271 -2.70 -5.84 7.77
CA ASN A 271 -3.95 -5.18 7.46
C ASN A 271 -3.67 -3.98 6.53
N ASP A 272 -4.51 -3.79 5.51
CA ASP A 272 -4.37 -2.66 4.57
C ASP A 272 -4.80 -1.31 5.19
N LEU A 273 -5.39 -1.34 6.39
CA LEU A 273 -6.08 -0.22 7.03
C LEU A 273 -6.97 0.49 6.01
N GLY A 274 -7.78 -0.25 5.26
CA GLY A 274 -8.53 0.29 4.13
C GLY A 274 -9.72 1.16 4.52
N SER A 275 -10.28 0.95 5.71
CA SER A 275 -11.49 1.62 6.18
C SER A 275 -11.48 1.93 7.68
N TRP A 276 -12.48 2.68 8.14
CA TRP A 276 -12.65 3.00 9.57
C TRP A 276 -12.95 1.75 10.40
N GLY A 277 -13.65 0.76 9.85
CA GLY A 277 -13.85 -0.55 10.44
C GLY A 277 -12.52 -1.27 10.66
N SER A 278 -11.66 -1.31 9.66
CA SER A 278 -10.31 -1.90 9.80
C SER A 278 -9.48 -1.18 10.87
N LEU A 279 -9.61 0.15 10.96
CA LEU A 279 -8.95 0.93 12.00
C LEU A 279 -9.52 0.64 13.40
N HIS A 280 -10.85 0.48 13.52
CA HIS A 280 -11.54 0.10 14.76
C HIS A 280 -11.09 -1.27 15.27
N ASP A 281 -10.92 -2.24 14.37
CA ASP A 281 -10.44 -3.58 14.72
C ASP A 281 -9.04 -3.54 15.33
N LYS A 282 -8.15 -2.70 14.78
CA LYS A 282 -6.74 -2.57 15.21
C LYS A 282 -6.50 -1.61 16.37
N THR A 283 -7.46 -0.75 16.67
CA THR A 283 -7.35 0.18 17.78
C THR A 283 -7.74 -0.51 19.09
N PRO A 284 -7.03 -0.27 20.21
CA PRO A 284 -7.47 -0.69 21.53
C PRO A 284 -8.90 -0.21 21.82
N LYS A 285 -9.70 -1.09 22.41
CA LYS A 285 -11.12 -0.86 22.67
C LYS A 285 -11.41 -0.84 24.16
N ASP A 286 -12.39 -0.04 24.56
CA ASP A 286 -12.95 -0.09 25.91
C ASP A 286 -13.87 -1.32 26.11
N SER A 287 -14.47 -1.45 27.30
CA SER A 287 -15.39 -2.55 27.62
C SER A 287 -16.66 -2.57 26.77
N ALA A 288 -17.05 -1.44 26.18
CA ALA A 288 -18.20 -1.29 25.28
C ALA A 288 -17.79 -1.31 23.80
N GLN A 289 -16.58 -1.78 23.50
CA GLN A 289 -16.02 -1.88 22.15
C GLN A 289 -15.83 -0.52 21.44
N ASN A 290 -15.78 0.61 22.15
CA ASN A 290 -15.42 1.88 21.52
C ASN A 290 -13.91 1.97 21.33
N ALA A 291 -13.47 2.35 20.13
CA ALA A 291 -12.10 2.70 19.82
C ALA A 291 -11.94 4.22 19.87
N VAL A 292 -10.95 4.72 20.62
CA VAL A 292 -10.71 6.15 20.81
C VAL A 292 -9.29 6.50 20.38
N ILE A 293 -9.15 7.48 19.48
CA ILE A 293 -7.87 7.93 18.92
C ILE A 293 -7.78 9.44 19.11
N ASN A 294 -6.78 9.90 19.89
CA ASN A 294 -6.52 11.32 20.12
C ASN A 294 -7.76 12.09 20.57
N ALA A 295 -8.39 11.67 21.68
CA ALA A 295 -9.54 12.35 22.27
C ALA A 295 -9.70 11.98 23.75
N ARG A 296 -10.25 12.90 24.55
CA ARG A 296 -10.83 12.61 25.88
C ARG A 296 -12.31 12.37 25.71
N VAL A 297 -12.81 11.25 26.20
CA VAL A 297 -14.22 10.88 26.00
C VAL A 297 -15.00 10.79 27.31
N LEU A 298 -16.25 11.24 27.29
CA LEU A 298 -17.28 10.89 28.26
C LEU A 298 -18.38 10.14 27.50
N LEU A 299 -18.42 8.82 27.68
CA LEU A 299 -19.32 7.93 26.96
C LEU A 299 -20.41 7.40 27.89
N LYS A 300 -21.67 7.55 27.49
CA LYS A 300 -22.85 6.98 28.15
C LYS A 300 -23.69 6.24 27.10
N ASP A 301 -24.15 5.02 27.41
CA ASP A 301 -24.88 4.16 26.47
C ASP A 301 -24.29 4.15 25.03
N ALA A 302 -22.95 4.20 24.92
CA ALA A 302 -22.25 4.30 23.66
C ALA A 302 -21.44 3.02 23.41
N GLU A 303 -21.61 2.42 22.23
CA GLU A 303 -21.11 1.09 21.96
C GLU A 303 -20.55 0.94 20.54
N ASN A 304 -19.44 0.21 20.39
CA ASN A 304 -18.88 -0.19 19.11
C ASN A 304 -18.58 0.97 18.14
N ASN A 305 -18.29 2.16 18.68
CA ASN A 305 -17.95 3.35 17.89
C ASN A 305 -16.45 3.43 17.62
N ILE A 306 -16.08 4.18 16.58
CA ILE A 306 -14.71 4.69 16.42
C ILE A 306 -14.75 6.21 16.53
N ILE A 307 -14.00 6.75 17.49
CA ILE A 307 -13.96 8.16 17.82
C ILE A 307 -12.54 8.64 17.58
N ARG A 308 -12.36 9.62 16.70
CA ARG A 308 -11.08 10.21 16.39
C ARG A 308 -11.17 11.73 16.36
N THR A 309 -10.27 12.44 17.03
CA THR A 309 -10.18 13.90 16.93
C THR A 309 -8.76 14.37 16.67
N GLU A 310 -8.57 15.67 16.49
CA GLU A 310 -7.25 16.29 16.54
C GLU A 310 -6.87 16.69 17.97
N GLY A 311 -5.67 16.28 18.40
CA GLY A 311 -5.16 16.60 19.72
C GLY A 311 -5.93 15.90 20.85
N ASP A 312 -6.41 16.68 21.82
CA ASP A 312 -6.98 16.19 23.08
C ASP A 312 -8.41 16.73 23.34
N LYS A 313 -9.21 16.80 22.28
CA LYS A 313 -10.57 17.32 22.33
C LYS A 313 -11.43 16.49 23.29
N CYS A 314 -12.27 17.16 24.06
CA CYS A 314 -13.26 16.52 24.91
C CYS A 314 -14.51 16.20 24.08
N VAL A 315 -14.86 14.91 23.98
CA VAL A 315 -16.00 14.39 23.23
C VAL A 315 -16.98 13.74 24.19
N VAL A 316 -18.22 14.22 24.20
CA VAL A 316 -19.30 13.66 25.05
C VAL A 316 -20.33 13.00 24.15
N ILE A 317 -20.58 11.71 24.36
CA ILE A 317 -21.53 10.92 23.56
C ILE A 317 -22.46 10.17 24.50
N ASP A 318 -23.77 10.30 24.26
CA ASP A 318 -24.82 9.55 24.94
C ASP A 318 -25.72 8.83 23.90
N GLY A 319 -25.88 7.50 24.01
CA GLY A 319 -26.81 6.71 23.20
C GLY A 319 -26.38 6.38 21.76
N LEU A 320 -25.12 6.60 21.38
CA LEU A 320 -24.63 6.37 20.01
C LEU A 320 -23.98 4.99 19.86
N LYS A 321 -24.43 4.19 18.89
CA LYS A 321 -23.92 2.83 18.68
C LYS A 321 -23.57 2.55 17.23
N ASN A 322 -22.41 1.95 16.98
CA ASN A 322 -21.92 1.57 15.65
C ASN A 322 -21.68 2.77 14.70
N TYR A 323 -21.15 3.88 15.22
CA TYR A 323 -20.82 5.08 14.43
C TYR A 323 -19.31 5.33 14.34
N ILE A 324 -18.95 6.03 13.26
CA ILE A 324 -17.69 6.71 13.03
C ILE A 324 -17.91 8.16 13.47
N VAL A 325 -17.11 8.65 14.41
CA VAL A 325 -17.12 10.04 14.89
C VAL A 325 -15.72 10.59 14.68
N VAL A 326 -15.56 11.47 13.69
CA VAL A 326 -14.25 11.96 13.26
C VAL A 326 -14.29 13.47 13.18
N ASP A 327 -13.43 14.13 13.96
CA ASP A 327 -13.26 15.57 14.01
C ASP A 327 -11.89 15.94 13.42
N ARG A 328 -11.89 16.79 12.40
CA ARG A 328 -10.68 17.23 11.69
C ARG A 328 -10.92 18.62 11.11
N ASP A 329 -10.03 19.56 11.40
CA ASP A 329 -10.07 20.92 10.87
C ASP A 329 -11.47 21.56 11.03
N ASP A 330 -12.17 21.87 9.94
CA ASP A 330 -13.52 22.45 9.95
C ASP A 330 -14.65 21.42 9.76
N VAL A 331 -14.32 20.12 9.73
CA VAL A 331 -15.26 19.02 9.49
C VAL A 331 -15.44 18.12 10.72
N LEU A 332 -16.71 17.89 11.07
CA LEU A 332 -17.13 16.82 11.97
C LEU A 332 -17.96 15.79 11.18
N LEU A 333 -17.42 14.59 11.02
CA LEU A 333 -18.12 13.46 10.41
C LEU A 333 -18.70 12.57 11.50
N ILE A 334 -20.03 12.42 11.51
CA ILE A 334 -20.74 11.42 12.32
C ILE A 334 -21.48 10.51 11.35
N TYR A 335 -20.99 9.29 11.17
CA TYR A 335 -21.41 8.44 10.06
C TYR A 335 -21.59 6.97 10.47
N PRO A 336 -22.64 6.26 10.01
CA PRO A 336 -22.82 4.86 10.37
C PRO A 336 -21.66 3.99 9.90
N LYS A 337 -21.08 3.19 10.80
CA LYS A 337 -19.93 2.32 10.48
C LYS A 337 -20.22 1.35 9.35
N ALA A 338 -21.45 0.82 9.29
CA ALA A 338 -21.89 -0.09 8.23
C ALA A 338 -21.92 0.53 6.81
N LYS A 339 -21.91 1.87 6.70
CA LYS A 339 -21.97 2.58 5.41
C LYS A 339 -20.63 3.13 4.96
N GLU A 340 -19.54 2.85 5.67
CA GLU A 340 -18.23 3.51 5.49
C GLU A 340 -17.69 3.52 4.05
N GLN A 341 -18.02 2.52 3.22
CA GLN A 341 -17.58 2.48 1.83
C GLN A 341 -18.17 3.63 0.99
N ASN A 342 -19.34 4.15 1.39
CA ASN A 342 -20.04 5.25 0.73
C ASN A 342 -19.49 6.63 1.10
N ILE A 343 -18.51 6.74 2.02
CA ILE A 343 -17.92 8.04 2.39
C ILE A 343 -17.40 8.77 1.14
N LYS A 344 -16.90 8.05 0.13
CA LYS A 344 -16.45 8.65 -1.14
C LYS A 344 -17.55 9.45 -1.87
N GLU A 345 -18.79 8.98 -1.80
CA GLU A 345 -19.94 9.65 -2.39
C GLU A 345 -20.23 10.95 -1.63
N ILE A 346 -20.18 10.88 -0.29
CA ILE A 346 -20.37 12.04 0.59
C ILE A 346 -19.33 13.13 0.33
N VAL A 347 -18.05 12.77 0.11
CA VAL A 347 -17.01 13.76 -0.24
C VAL A 347 -17.38 14.55 -1.49
N ASN A 348 -17.92 13.88 -2.51
CA ASN A 348 -18.36 14.55 -3.74
C ASN A 348 -19.58 15.45 -3.49
N GLU A 349 -20.53 15.02 -2.67
CA GLU A 349 -21.69 15.84 -2.30
C GLU A 349 -21.29 17.11 -1.54
N VAL A 350 -20.39 16.99 -0.55
CA VAL A 350 -19.83 18.13 0.20
C VAL A 350 -19.13 19.08 -0.77
N LYS A 351 -18.28 18.55 -1.66
CA LYS A 351 -17.58 19.34 -2.68
C LYS A 351 -18.52 20.12 -3.58
N ASN A 352 -19.61 19.51 -4.03
CA ASN A 352 -20.58 20.16 -4.90
C ASN A 352 -21.40 21.24 -4.19
N LYS A 353 -21.65 21.08 -2.90
CA LYS A 353 -22.52 21.99 -2.14
C LYS A 353 -21.76 23.15 -1.52
N TRP A 354 -20.54 22.93 -1.04
CA TRP A 354 -19.78 23.91 -0.25
C TRP A 354 -18.33 24.09 -0.69
N GLY A 355 -17.83 23.29 -1.64
CA GLY A 355 -16.43 23.34 -2.08
C GLY A 355 -15.54 22.36 -1.31
N LEU A 356 -14.22 22.52 -1.46
CA LEU A 356 -13.25 21.62 -0.82
C LEU A 356 -13.23 21.88 0.70
N HIS A 357 -13.42 20.80 1.46
CA HIS A 357 -13.31 20.70 2.91
C HIS A 357 -12.52 19.44 3.26
#